data_AF-A0A1S7TRY0-F1
#
_entry.id   AF-A0A1S7TRY0-F1
#
_cell.length_a   1.000
_cell.length_b   1.000
_cell.length_c   1.000
_cell.angle_alpha   90.00
_cell.angle_beta   90.00
_cell.angle_gamma   90.00
#
_symmetry.space_group_name_H-M   'P 1'
#
loop_
_entity.id
_entity.type
_entity.pdbx_description
1 polymer ?
#
loop_
_entity_poly.entity_id
_entity_poly.type
_entity_poly.pdbx_seq_one_letter_code
_entity_poly.pdbx_strand_id
1 'polypeptide(L)'
;MTPEIVDPNNPARGPGRPSDYSPLLASIICEHMIKGLSVRKIGGMEEMPCEDTIHTWLARYPHFPEKYEKAVQHRTTKYMDECVDLADMMPDGIMFIAGNGQMYTRDGCTA
;
A
#
# COMPACT_ATOMS: atom_id res chain seq x y z
N MET A 1 -15.49 -41.50 -25.02
CA MET A 1 -14.38 -40.57 -24.80
C MET A 1 -14.27 -39.68 -26.02
N THR A 2 -14.94 -38.53 -26.00
CA THR A 2 -14.78 -37.51 -27.04
C THR A 2 -13.48 -36.75 -26.75
N PRO A 3 -12.57 -36.57 -27.72
CA PRO A 3 -11.40 -35.73 -27.50
C PRO A 3 -11.85 -34.26 -27.42
N GLU A 4 -11.43 -33.55 -26.39
CA GLU A 4 -11.60 -32.09 -26.30
C GLU A 4 -10.78 -31.44 -27.42
N ILE A 5 -11.47 -30.71 -28.29
CA ILE A 5 -10.86 -29.88 -29.34
C ILE A 5 -10.38 -28.60 -28.66
N VAL A 6 -9.06 -28.41 -28.59
CA VAL A 6 -8.46 -27.16 -28.11
C VAL A 6 -8.51 -26.14 -29.25
N ASP A 7 -9.32 -25.09 -29.09
CA ASP A 7 -9.45 -24.01 -30.07
C ASP A 7 -8.13 -23.23 -30.23
N PRO A 8 -7.56 -23.15 -31.46
CA PRO A 8 -6.28 -22.49 -31.72
C PRO A 8 -6.35 -20.95 -31.63
N ASN A 9 -7.52 -20.38 -31.32
CA ASN A 9 -7.77 -18.94 -31.26
C ASN A 9 -7.97 -18.42 -29.82
N ASN A 10 -7.76 -19.25 -28.79
CA ASN A 10 -7.74 -18.80 -27.41
C ASN A 10 -6.28 -18.51 -27.02
N PRO A 11 -5.83 -17.24 -27.00
CA PRO A 11 -4.48 -16.94 -26.54
C PRO A 11 -4.37 -17.44 -25.10
N ALA A 12 -3.35 -18.27 -24.83
CA ALA A 12 -3.05 -18.71 -23.48
C ALA A 12 -3.04 -17.48 -22.58
N ARG A 13 -3.99 -17.43 -21.63
CA ARG A 13 -4.08 -16.32 -20.69
C ARG A 13 -2.69 -16.20 -20.06
N GLY A 14 -2.03 -15.06 -20.26
CA GLY A 14 -0.75 -14.78 -19.61
C GLY A 14 -0.89 -15.06 -18.10
N PRO A 15 0.19 -15.38 -17.39
CA PRO A 15 0.12 -15.74 -15.98
C PRO A 15 -0.72 -14.68 -15.26
N GLY A 16 -1.91 -15.09 -14.82
CA GLY A 16 -2.83 -14.19 -14.15
C GLY A 16 -2.14 -13.63 -12.90
N ARG A 17 -2.60 -12.47 -12.42
CA ARG A 17 -2.15 -11.96 -11.11
C ARG A 17 -2.24 -13.10 -10.08
N PRO A 18 -1.19 -13.33 -9.26
CA PRO A 18 -1.22 -14.40 -8.28
C PRO A 18 -2.45 -14.27 -7.38
N SER A 19 -3.30 -15.30 -7.37
CA SER A 19 -4.46 -15.40 -6.48
C SER A 19 -4.19 -16.27 -5.26
N ASP A 20 -3.21 -17.17 -5.37
CA ASP A 20 -2.88 -18.16 -4.36
C ASP A 20 -1.91 -17.61 -3.32
N TYR A 21 -2.19 -17.90 -2.06
CA TYR A 21 -1.38 -17.44 -0.94
C TYR A 21 0.00 -18.08 -0.95
N SER A 22 1.01 -17.24 -0.85
CA SER A 22 2.41 -17.63 -0.65
C SER A 22 2.99 -16.86 0.54
N PRO A 23 3.53 -17.53 1.58
CA PRO A 23 4.20 -16.85 2.70
C PRO A 23 5.36 -15.93 2.28
N LEU A 24 6.05 -16.29 1.20
CA LEU A 24 7.10 -15.46 0.61
C LEU A 24 6.50 -14.18 0.03
N LEU A 25 5.42 -14.30 -0.74
CA LEU A 25 4.75 -13.14 -1.34
C LEU A 25 4.14 -12.23 -0.27
N ALA A 26 3.53 -12.81 0.76
CA ALA A 26 3.04 -12.10 1.93
C ALA A 26 4.17 -11.31 2.63
N SER A 27 5.37 -11.90 2.71
CA SER A 27 6.55 -11.22 3.27
C SER A 27 7.02 -10.05 2.41
N ILE A 28 7.08 -10.23 1.10
CA ILE A 28 7.44 -9.17 0.14
C ILE A 28 6.46 -8.00 0.22
N ILE A 29 5.15 -8.27 0.32
CA ILE A 29 4.12 -7.24 0.51
C ILE A 29 4.40 -6.41 1.77
N CYS A 30 4.68 -7.07 2.90
CA CYS A 30 5.01 -6.38 4.14
C CYS A 30 6.28 -5.53 4.02
N GLU A 31 7.31 -6.01 3.33
CA GLU A 31 8.54 -5.25 3.07
C GLU A 31 8.29 -3.99 2.24
N HIS A 32 7.44 -4.08 1.21
CA HIS A 32 7.01 -2.91 0.45
C HIS A 32 6.23 -1.91 1.30
N MET A 33 5.37 -2.38 2.20
CA MET A 33 4.64 -1.51 3.11
C MET A 33 5.56 -0.76 4.06
N ILE A 34 6.55 -1.44 4.66
CA ILE A 34 7.56 -0.82 5.54
C ILE A 34 8.31 0.30 4.79
N LYS A 35 8.56 0.13 3.49
CA LYS A 35 9.21 1.15 2.65
C LYS A 35 8.35 2.39 2.39
N GLY A 36 7.07 2.42 2.77
CA GLY A 36 6.17 3.54 2.50
C GLY A 36 5.21 3.32 1.34
N LEU A 37 4.99 2.07 0.90
CA LEU A 37 4.03 1.80 -0.18
C LEU A 37 2.63 1.51 0.39
N SER A 38 1.61 2.04 -0.29
CA SER A 38 0.22 1.68 -0.02
C SER A 38 -0.11 0.30 -0.59
N VAL A 39 -1.06 -0.40 0.02
CA VAL A 39 -1.53 -1.71 -0.47
C VAL A 39 -2.06 -1.59 -1.90
N ARG A 40 -2.77 -0.50 -2.20
CA ARG A 40 -3.20 -0.15 -3.55
C ARG A 40 -2.05 -0.05 -4.56
N LYS A 41 -0.94 0.60 -4.20
CA LYS A 41 0.25 0.69 -5.08
C LYS A 41 0.87 -0.69 -5.28
N ILE A 42 0.97 -1.49 -4.22
CA ILE A 42 1.50 -2.86 -4.28
C ILE A 42 0.64 -3.73 -5.20
N GLY A 43 -0.68 -3.69 -5.05
CA GLY A 43 -1.61 -4.45 -5.90
C GLY A 43 -1.67 -3.97 -7.36
N GLY A 44 -1.05 -2.83 -7.68
CA GLY A 44 -0.85 -2.37 -9.04
C GLY A 44 0.41 -2.94 -9.71
N MET A 45 1.38 -3.43 -8.94
CA MET A 45 2.66 -3.93 -9.45
C MET A 45 2.50 -5.23 -10.25
N GLU A 46 3.45 -5.49 -11.13
CA GLU A 46 3.58 -6.77 -11.82
C GLU A 46 3.91 -7.88 -10.80
N GLU A 47 3.36 -9.07 -11.01
CA GLU A 47 3.50 -10.24 -10.11
C GLU A 47 2.97 -10.05 -8.67
N MET A 48 2.23 -8.97 -8.39
CA MET A 48 1.58 -8.78 -7.10
C MET A 48 0.08 -9.14 -7.15
N PRO A 49 -0.45 -9.75 -6.07
CA PRO A 49 -1.88 -9.94 -5.92
C PRO A 49 -2.58 -8.59 -5.85
N CYS A 50 -3.81 -8.50 -6.35
CA CYS A 50 -4.60 -7.27 -6.22
C CYS A 50 -4.92 -7.00 -4.74
N GLU A 51 -5.31 -5.76 -4.45
CA GLU A 51 -5.65 -5.32 -3.09
C GLU A 51 -6.71 -6.22 -2.43
N ASP A 52 -7.77 -6.59 -3.14
CA ASP A 52 -8.83 -7.47 -2.62
C ASP A 52 -8.32 -8.86 -2.24
N THR A 53 -7.38 -9.41 -3.03
CA THR A 53 -6.74 -10.69 -2.73
C THR A 53 -5.89 -10.60 -1.45
N ILE A 54 -5.16 -9.50 -1.25
CA ILE A 54 -4.37 -9.26 -0.05
C ILE A 54 -5.29 -9.19 1.19
N HIS A 55 -6.40 -8.45 1.11
CA HIS A 55 -7.38 -8.37 2.20
C HIS A 55 -8.04 -9.73 2.48
N THR A 56 -8.33 -10.50 1.43
CA THR A 56 -8.85 -11.87 1.57
C THR A 56 -7.86 -12.77 2.30
N TRP A 57 -6.55 -12.62 2.03
CA TRP A 57 -5.52 -13.40 2.72
C TRP A 57 -5.41 -13.04 4.19
N LEU A 58 -5.56 -11.78 4.57
CA LEU A 58 -5.56 -11.36 5.98
C LEU A 58 -6.68 -12.03 6.77
N ALA A 59 -7.86 -12.20 6.17
CA ALA A 59 -8.98 -12.88 6.82
C ALA A 59 -8.80 -14.41 6.89
N ARG A 60 -8.11 -15.00 5.90
CA ARG A 60 -8.02 -16.47 5.75
C ARG A 60 -6.82 -17.09 6.47
N TYR A 61 -5.69 -16.37 6.58
CA TYR A 61 -4.43 -16.93 7.08
C TYR A 61 -4.02 -16.29 8.41
N PRO A 62 -4.14 -16.99 9.55
CA PRO A 62 -3.99 -16.38 10.88
C PRO A 62 -2.59 -15.85 11.19
N HIS A 63 -1.56 -16.31 10.49
CA HIS A 63 -0.18 -15.86 10.69
C HIS A 63 0.20 -14.62 9.87
N PHE A 64 -0.61 -14.23 8.88
CA PHE A 64 -0.32 -13.08 8.04
C PHE A 64 -0.63 -11.73 8.73
N PRO A 65 -1.76 -11.57 9.46
CA PRO A 65 -2.10 -10.33 10.16
C PRO A 65 -1.00 -9.80 11.06
N GLU A 66 -0.33 -10.65 11.86
CA GLU A 66 0.70 -10.19 12.80
C GLU A 66 1.85 -9.45 12.09
N LYS A 67 2.34 -10.00 10.97
CA LYS A 67 3.42 -9.37 10.20
C LYS A 67 2.91 -8.13 9.45
N TYR A 68 1.68 -8.19 8.96
CA TYR A 68 1.04 -7.10 8.24
C TYR A 68 0.82 -5.89 9.16
N GLU A 69 0.33 -6.09 10.38
CA GLU A 69 0.10 -5.03 11.36
C GLU A 69 1.41 -4.31 11.74
N LYS A 70 2.49 -5.07 11.97
CA LYS A 70 3.83 -4.49 12.17
C LYS A 70 4.25 -3.62 10.98
N ALA A 71 4.02 -4.09 9.76
CA ALA A 71 4.33 -3.33 8.56
C ALA A 71 3.47 -2.05 8.43
N VAL A 72 2.19 -2.10 8.79
CA VAL A 72 1.32 -0.91 8.87
C VAL A 72 1.88 0.08 9.89
N GLN A 73 2.25 -0.39 11.08
CA GLN A 73 2.79 0.48 12.13
C GLN A 73 4.07 1.18 11.66
N HIS A 74 5.02 0.45 11.08
CA HIS A 74 6.25 1.03 10.53
C HIS A 74 5.96 2.05 9.43
N ARG A 75 5.03 1.75 8.52
CA ARG A 75 4.64 2.69 7.46
C ARG A 75 4.05 3.97 8.03
N THR A 76 3.18 3.85 9.03
CA THR A 76 2.56 5.00 9.69
C THR A 76 3.61 5.84 10.42
N THR A 77 4.53 5.23 11.15
CA THR A 77 5.65 5.95 11.80
C THR A 77 6.47 6.70 10.76
N LYS A 78 6.85 6.04 9.66
CA LYS A 78 7.60 6.68 8.57
C LYS A 78 6.86 7.89 8.00
N TYR A 79 5.56 7.77 7.73
CA TYR A 79 4.76 8.89 7.22
C TYR A 79 4.64 10.02 8.24
N MET A 80 4.62 9.72 9.54
CA MET A 80 4.63 10.76 10.57
C MET A 80 5.94 11.53 10.56
N ASP A 81 7.07 10.85 10.48
CA ASP A 81 8.39 11.49 10.38
C ASP A 81 8.47 12.37 9.12
N GLU A 82 8.05 11.85 7.97
CA GLU A 82 7.98 12.62 6.71
C GLU A 82 7.03 13.82 6.81
N CYS A 83 5.90 13.71 7.51
CA CYS A 83 4.99 14.81 7.75
C CYS A 83 5.61 15.93 8.59
N VAL A 84 6.40 15.56 9.62
CA VAL A 84 7.13 16.54 10.44
C VAL A 84 8.20 17.24 9.61
N ASP A 85 9.01 16.48 8.87
CA ASP A 85 10.04 17.04 8.00
C ASP A 85 9.45 18.00 6.96
N LEU A 86 8.32 17.61 6.34
CA LEU A 86 7.60 18.49 5.42
C LEU A 86 7.10 19.74 6.11
N ALA A 87 6.61 19.64 7.35
CA ALA A 87 6.12 20.77 8.12
C ALA A 87 7.24 21.75 8.50
N ASP A 88 8.44 21.27 8.75
CA ASP A 88 9.61 22.10 9.02
C ASP A 88 10.12 22.82 7.77
N MET A 89 10.01 22.17 6.60
CA MET A 89 10.39 22.72 5.30
C MET A 89 9.33 23.66 4.67
N MET A 90 8.18 23.86 5.31
CA MET A 90 7.15 24.78 4.82
C MET A 90 7.62 26.24 4.91
N PRO A 91 7.45 27.04 3.84
CA PRO A 91 7.76 28.47 3.90
C PRO A 91 6.80 29.22 4.82
N ASP A 92 7.30 30.31 5.37
CA ASP A 92 6.54 31.22 6.22
C ASP A 92 5.42 31.91 5.44
N GLY A 93 4.38 32.36 6.15
CA GLY A 93 3.23 33.05 5.55
C GLY A 93 2.22 32.13 4.85
N ILE A 94 2.41 30.81 4.87
CA ILE A 94 1.35 29.88 4.43
C ILE A 94 0.15 30.00 5.38
N MET A 95 -1.05 30.11 4.80
CA MET A 95 -2.31 30.11 5.53
C MET A 95 -2.97 28.72 5.48
N PHE A 96 -3.42 28.24 6.63
CA PHE A 96 -4.20 27.01 6.79
C PHE A 96 -5.60 27.36 7.29
N ILE A 97 -6.61 26.67 6.78
CA ILE A 97 -7.98 26.75 7.31
C ILE A 97 -8.24 25.45 8.06
N ALA A 98 -8.45 25.52 9.37
CA ALA A 98 -8.82 24.36 10.16
C ALA A 98 -10.27 23.93 9.88
N GLY A 99 -10.62 22.69 10.27
CA GLY A 99 -11.97 22.15 10.06
C GLY A 99 -13.09 22.94 10.75
N ASN A 100 -12.76 23.81 11.70
CA ASN A 100 -13.69 24.73 12.35
C ASN A 100 -13.79 26.11 11.66
N GLY A 101 -13.12 26.31 10.53
CA GLY A 101 -13.09 27.56 9.77
C GLY A 101 -12.09 28.60 10.27
N GLN A 102 -11.33 28.33 11.33
CA GLN A 102 -10.29 29.25 11.80
C GLN A 102 -9.11 29.27 10.82
N MET A 103 -8.65 30.48 10.47
CA MET A 103 -7.44 30.70 9.69
C MET A 103 -6.23 30.75 10.61
N TYR A 104 -5.19 30.03 10.23
CA TYR A 104 -3.87 30.03 10.86
C TYR A 104 -2.85 30.48 9.82
N THR A 105 -2.03 31.45 10.16
CA THR A 105 -0.86 31.79 9.35
C THR A 105 0.35 31.17 10.03
N ARG A 106 1.22 30.52 9.26
CA ARG A 106 2.55 30.16 9.76
C ARG A 106 3.32 31.45 9.96
N ASP A 107 3.42 31.86 11.21
CA ASP A 107 4.29 32.98 11.58
C ASP A 107 5.73 32.55 11.32
N GLY A 108 6.43 33.32 10.50
CA GLY A 108 7.85 33.12 10.32
C GLY A 108 8.56 33.42 11.63
N CYS A 109 9.43 32.51 12.06
CA CYS A 109 10.31 32.75 13.19
C CYS A 109 11.33 33.81 12.74
N THR A 110 10.96 35.10 12.83
CA THR A 110 11.95 36.18 12.72
C THR A 110 12.82 36.10 13.96
N ALA A 111 14.02 35.54 13.79
CA ALA A 111 15.09 35.53 14.78
C ALA A 111 15.45 36.94 15.26
#